data_AF-A0A942GZZ6-F1
#
_entry.id   AF-A0A942GZZ6-F1
#
_cell.length_a   1.000
_cell.length_b   1.000
_cell.length_c   1.000
_cell.angle_alpha   90.00
_cell.angle_beta   90.00
_cell.angle_gamma   90.00
#
_symmetry.space_group_name_H-M   'P 1'
#
loop_
_entity.id
_entity.type
_entity.pdbx_description
1 polymer ?
#
loop_
_entity_poly.entity_id
_entity_poly.type
_entity_poly.pdbx_seq_one_letter_code
_entity_poly.pdbx_strand_id
1 'polypeptide(L)'
;MRPALGYLLLDAFDPDTGELGLRVALRPGSGGAMELLRVKLHLGRAGEPLEPLRRELRTHAQTSLPPLWEQGLRTIVHALEAELESPGGRNPLRHLWVQTQVLHPADMARSTPNHPVPQQVEILRDWSLRLAQEGEALRSAEFLERLLMLAPKDRGALARLTEALRDQGMVEEMVAVAERWRAEEPERAESALRLGEGLLALGRMDEARTQFQAILAKDPHHALAHLGMGQALGALGGDPFPHLDAAFELLREGTASALRETFDFRLQHPPAGERTYELEHLPILLGVSSAEVQVFLGEGGLPATGGDGTVRESELARWVGVQNRYRLLPVGLSWAAPTPHKLPELS
;
A
#
# COMPACT_ATOMS: atom_id res chain seq x y z
N MET A 1 31.67 -3.26 -12.49
CA MET A 1 30.92 -4.50 -12.79
C MET A 1 29.88 -4.16 -13.85
N ARG A 2 29.65 -5.02 -14.85
CA ARG A 2 28.60 -4.76 -15.86
C ARG A 2 27.22 -4.90 -15.20
N PRO A 3 26.25 -4.01 -15.46
CA PRO A 3 24.92 -4.15 -14.92
C PRO A 3 24.25 -5.40 -15.50
N ALA A 4 23.55 -6.15 -14.66
CA ALA A 4 22.80 -7.33 -15.09
C ALA A 4 21.44 -6.91 -15.63
N LEU A 5 20.99 -7.53 -16.73
CA LEU A 5 19.64 -7.30 -17.25
C LEU A 5 18.62 -8.00 -16.35
N GLY A 6 17.57 -7.31 -15.94
CA GLY A 6 16.47 -7.85 -15.14
C GLY A 6 15.32 -8.35 -16.02
N TYR A 7 14.58 -7.41 -16.61
CA TYR A 7 13.46 -7.66 -17.52
C TYR A 7 13.34 -6.52 -18.53
N LEU A 8 12.55 -6.73 -19.58
CA LEU A 8 12.08 -5.67 -20.46
C LEU A 8 10.55 -5.64 -20.39
N LEU A 9 10.00 -4.49 -20.03
CA LEU A 9 8.56 -4.22 -20.00
C LEU A 9 8.16 -3.36 -21.20
N LEU A 10 6.97 -3.61 -21.70
CA LEU A 10 6.33 -2.77 -22.71
C LEU A 10 5.30 -1.85 -22.03
N ASP A 11 5.29 -0.58 -22.41
CA ASP A 11 4.51 0.47 -21.72
C ASP A 11 3.27 0.91 -22.49
N ALA A 12 3.42 1.31 -23.75
CA ALA A 12 2.30 1.75 -24.55
C ALA A 12 2.69 1.68 -26.01
N PHE A 13 1.70 1.41 -26.84
CA PHE A 13 1.80 1.56 -28.27
C PHE A 13 0.80 2.60 -28.74
N ASP A 14 1.29 3.63 -29.41
CA ASP A 14 0.47 4.63 -30.07
C ASP A 14 0.27 4.23 -31.54
N PRO A 15 -0.95 3.81 -31.93
CA PRO A 15 -1.18 3.35 -33.28
C PRO A 15 -1.18 4.48 -34.31
N ASP A 16 -1.29 5.75 -33.93
CA ASP A 16 -1.27 6.88 -34.86
C ASP A 16 0.17 7.26 -35.23
N THR A 17 1.07 7.27 -34.25
CA THR A 17 2.49 7.62 -34.45
C THR A 17 3.38 6.42 -34.73
N GLY A 18 2.93 5.20 -34.40
CA GLY A 18 3.72 3.98 -34.45
C GLY A 18 4.77 3.91 -33.33
N GLU A 19 4.67 4.75 -32.29
CA GLU A 19 5.59 4.78 -31.16
C GLU A 19 5.30 3.62 -30.21
N LEU A 20 6.32 2.79 -29.93
CA LEU A 20 6.29 1.75 -28.91
C LEU A 20 7.24 2.13 -27.76
N GLY A 21 6.67 2.39 -26.58
CA GLY A 21 7.41 2.64 -25.35
C GLY A 21 7.85 1.35 -24.64
N LEU A 22 9.10 1.32 -24.21
CA LEU A 22 9.73 0.19 -23.52
C LEU A 22 10.47 0.67 -22.27
N ARG A 23 10.56 -0.20 -21.26
CA ARG A 23 11.44 -0.03 -20.10
C ARG A 23 12.32 -1.25 -19.92
N VAL A 24 13.63 -1.03 -19.85
CA VAL A 24 14.63 -2.05 -19.55
C VAL A 24 15.07 -1.91 -18.11
N ALA A 25 14.84 -2.96 -17.32
CA ALA A 25 15.37 -3.07 -15.97
C ALA A 25 16.83 -3.49 -16.00
N LEU A 26 17.67 -2.65 -15.39
CA LEU A 26 19.09 -2.86 -15.20
C LEU A 26 19.37 -2.99 -13.70
N ARG A 27 20.17 -3.97 -13.31
CA ARG A 27 20.70 -4.08 -11.94
C ARG A 27 22.14 -3.63 -11.93
N PRO A 28 22.49 -2.52 -11.24
CA PRO A 28 23.88 -2.20 -10.96
C PRO A 28 24.55 -3.37 -10.21
N GLY A 29 25.87 -3.54 -10.37
CA GLY A 29 26.62 -4.60 -9.69
C GLY A 29 26.42 -4.62 -8.16
N SER A 30 26.67 -5.79 -7.55
CA SER A 30 26.56 -6.12 -6.11
C SER A 30 25.67 -5.19 -5.27
N GLY A 31 24.34 -5.35 -5.41
CA GLY A 31 23.35 -4.87 -4.43
C GLY A 31 22.67 -3.53 -4.74
N GLY A 32 22.95 -2.89 -5.87
CA GLY A 32 22.26 -1.65 -6.25
C GLY A 32 20.76 -1.86 -6.52
N ALA A 33 19.95 -0.85 -6.18
CA ALA A 33 18.54 -0.79 -6.56
C ALA A 33 18.39 -0.87 -8.07
N MET A 34 17.32 -1.52 -8.54
CA MET A 34 17.09 -1.66 -9.98
C MET A 34 16.89 -0.27 -10.62
N GLU A 35 17.47 -0.05 -11.80
CA GLU A 35 17.34 1.16 -12.61
C GLU A 35 16.50 0.85 -13.86
N LEU A 36 15.73 1.83 -14.34
CA LEU A 36 14.88 1.67 -15.53
C LEU A 36 15.35 2.59 -16.66
N LEU A 37 15.82 1.98 -17.74
CA LEU A 37 16.15 2.67 -18.98
C LEU A 37 14.91 2.70 -19.89
N ARG A 38 14.42 3.90 -20.20
CA ARG A 38 13.27 4.11 -21.09
C ARG A 38 13.75 4.18 -22.54
N VAL A 39 13.11 3.42 -23.41
CA VAL A 39 13.43 3.37 -24.84
C VAL A 39 12.15 3.52 -25.65
N LYS A 40 12.22 4.27 -26.74
CA LYS A 40 11.11 4.43 -27.70
C LYS A 40 11.51 3.84 -29.04
N LEU A 41 10.68 2.94 -29.56
CA LEU A 41 10.80 2.44 -30.92
C LEU A 41 9.76 3.10 -31.81
N HIS A 42 10.07 3.25 -33.10
CA HIS A 42 9.12 3.75 -34.10
C HIS A 42 8.91 2.64 -35.13
N LEU A 43 7.74 2.02 -35.11
CA LEU A 43 7.36 0.96 -36.04
C LEU A 43 6.90 1.57 -37.37
N GLY A 44 7.10 0.87 -38.49
CA GLY A 44 6.66 1.31 -39.83
C GLY A 44 7.53 2.40 -40.50
N ARG A 45 8.65 2.83 -39.91
CA ARG A 45 9.64 3.68 -40.59
C ARG A 45 10.69 2.82 -41.31
N ALA A 46 11.25 3.32 -42.42
CA ALA A 46 12.35 2.65 -43.11
C ALA A 46 13.56 2.49 -42.18
N GLY A 47 13.99 1.25 -41.93
CA GLY A 47 15.13 0.92 -41.06
C GLY A 47 14.89 -0.34 -40.20
N GLU A 48 15.86 -0.65 -39.33
CA GLU A 48 15.71 -1.74 -38.36
C GLU A 48 14.99 -1.24 -37.09
N PRO A 49 13.77 -1.70 -36.78
CA PRO A 49 12.95 -1.16 -35.69
C PRO A 49 13.56 -1.36 -34.30
N LEU A 50 14.45 -2.35 -34.14
CA LEU A 50 15.11 -2.66 -32.86
C LEU A 50 16.45 -1.94 -32.67
N GLU A 51 16.97 -1.25 -33.68
CA GLU A 51 18.29 -0.61 -33.60
C GLU A 51 18.39 0.46 -32.49
N PRO A 52 17.35 1.28 -32.20
CA PRO A 52 17.39 2.18 -31.05
C PRO A 52 17.65 1.43 -29.73
N LEU A 53 16.96 0.32 -29.49
CA LEU A 53 17.18 -0.52 -28.30
C LEU A 53 18.59 -1.13 -28.28
N ARG A 54 19.08 -1.64 -29.42
CA ARG A 54 20.45 -2.17 -29.52
C ARG A 54 21.50 -1.11 -29.17
N ARG A 55 21.27 0.15 -29.57
CA ARG A 55 22.14 1.28 -29.25
C ARG A 55 22.11 1.60 -27.76
N GLU A 56 20.92 1.73 -27.17
CA GLU A 56 20.77 2.03 -25.74
C GLU A 56 21.41 0.95 -24.85
N LEU A 57 21.26 -0.34 -25.19
CA LEU A 57 21.91 -1.44 -24.46
C LEU A 57 23.44 -1.42 -24.57
N ARG A 58 23.99 -1.05 -25.74
CA ARG A 58 25.43 -0.88 -25.92
C ARG A 58 25.95 0.28 -25.07
N THR A 59 25.24 1.40 -25.04
CA THR A 59 25.63 2.61 -24.30
C THR A 59 25.54 2.41 -22.79
N HIS A 60 24.39 1.96 -22.28
CA HIS A 60 24.09 1.98 -20.85
C HIS A 60 24.39 0.67 -20.13
N ALA A 61 24.31 -0.47 -20.83
CA ALA A 61 24.52 -1.79 -20.23
C ALA A 61 25.76 -2.52 -20.76
N GLN A 62 26.48 -1.96 -21.74
CA GLN A 62 27.64 -2.57 -22.38
C GLN A 62 27.38 -4.02 -22.82
N THR A 63 26.17 -4.28 -23.30
CA THR A 63 25.70 -5.61 -23.70
C THR A 63 24.97 -5.55 -25.04
N SER A 64 24.90 -6.70 -25.70
CA SER A 64 24.09 -6.91 -26.90
C SER A 64 22.64 -7.23 -26.52
N LEU A 65 21.72 -7.05 -27.46
CA LEU A 65 20.32 -7.44 -27.30
C LEU A 65 20.22 -8.95 -27.03
N PRO A 66 19.62 -9.40 -25.91
CA PRO A 66 19.42 -10.82 -25.64
C PRO A 66 18.61 -11.50 -26.75
N PRO A 67 18.97 -12.72 -27.19
CA PRO A 67 18.24 -13.42 -28.24
C PRO A 67 16.75 -13.61 -27.93
N LEU A 68 16.40 -13.89 -26.67
CA LEU A 68 15.00 -14.03 -26.24
C LEU A 68 14.23 -12.70 -26.32
N TRP A 69 14.88 -11.57 -26.01
CA TRP A 69 14.27 -10.26 -26.18
C TRP A 69 14.05 -9.95 -27.65
N GLU A 70 15.03 -10.24 -28.51
CA GLU A 70 14.87 -10.06 -29.95
C GLU A 70 13.72 -10.89 -30.52
N GLN A 71 13.64 -12.16 -30.15
CA GLN A 71 12.55 -13.05 -30.58
C GLN A 71 11.19 -12.55 -30.08
N GLY A 72 11.08 -12.20 -28.80
CA GLY A 72 9.84 -11.70 -28.20
C GLY A 72 9.38 -10.38 -28.82
N LEU A 73 10.30 -9.42 -29.00
CA LEU A 73 9.98 -8.14 -29.62
C LEU A 73 9.56 -8.30 -31.08
N ARG A 74 10.22 -9.16 -31.87
CA ARG A 74 9.79 -9.45 -33.24
C ARG A 74 8.37 -10.02 -33.29
N THR A 75 8.04 -10.91 -32.36
CA THR A 75 6.68 -11.47 -32.24
C THR A 75 5.66 -10.37 -31.97
N ILE A 76 5.95 -9.48 -31.03
CA ILE A 76 5.07 -8.36 -30.65
C ILE A 76 4.93 -7.36 -31.80
N VAL A 77 6.04 -6.97 -32.43
CA VAL A 77 6.04 -6.04 -33.57
C VAL A 77 5.20 -6.61 -34.72
N HIS A 78 5.35 -7.88 -35.05
CA HIS A 78 4.53 -8.51 -36.08
C HIS A 78 3.03 -8.51 -35.73
N ALA A 79 2.68 -8.78 -34.46
CA ALA A 79 1.29 -8.71 -34.01
C ALA A 79 0.72 -7.28 -34.09
N LEU A 80 1.52 -6.26 -33.74
CA LEU A 80 1.14 -4.86 -33.84
C LEU A 80 0.92 -4.43 -35.30
N GLU A 81 1.82 -4.82 -36.21
CA GLU A 81 1.69 -4.54 -37.64
C GLU A 81 0.43 -5.18 -38.23
N ALA A 82 0.18 -6.45 -37.92
CA ALA A 82 -1.05 -7.13 -38.35
C ALA A 82 -2.32 -6.47 -37.78
N GLU A 83 -2.29 -6.01 -36.53
CA GLU A 83 -3.43 -5.33 -35.91
C GLU A 83 -3.67 -3.95 -36.52
N LEU A 84 -2.62 -3.18 -36.84
CA LEU A 84 -2.70 -1.90 -37.53
C LEU A 84 -3.32 -2.01 -38.92
N GLU A 85 -3.05 -3.11 -39.64
CA GLU A 85 -3.64 -3.40 -40.95
C GLU A 85 -5.12 -3.82 -40.87
N SER A 86 -5.58 -4.26 -39.69
CA SER A 86 -6.96 -4.70 -39.49
C SER A 86 -7.94 -3.52 -39.41
N PRO A 87 -9.24 -3.71 -39.77
CA PRO A 87 -10.26 -2.69 -39.58
C PRO A 87 -10.34 -2.22 -38.12
N GLY A 88 -10.21 -0.92 -37.89
CA GLY A 88 -10.17 -0.35 -36.55
C GLY A 88 -8.82 -0.50 -35.83
N GLY A 89 -7.75 -0.87 -36.52
CA GLY A 89 -6.39 -0.98 -35.97
C GLY A 89 -5.83 0.31 -35.36
N ARG A 90 -6.41 1.48 -35.70
CA ARG A 90 -6.10 2.77 -35.09
C ARG A 90 -6.76 2.99 -33.72
N ASN A 91 -7.63 2.09 -33.25
CA ASN A 91 -8.22 2.19 -31.93
C ASN A 91 -7.17 1.86 -30.84
N PRO A 92 -6.78 2.81 -29.96
CA PRO A 92 -5.77 2.57 -28.92
C PRO A 92 -6.14 1.45 -27.95
N LEU A 93 -7.44 1.22 -27.70
CA LEU A 93 -7.90 0.19 -26.78
C LEU A 93 -7.52 -1.23 -27.24
N ARG A 94 -7.33 -1.41 -28.55
CA ARG A 94 -6.90 -2.69 -29.11
C ARG A 94 -5.46 -3.05 -28.78
N HIS A 95 -4.66 -2.06 -28.38
CA HIS A 95 -3.24 -2.22 -28.07
C HIS A 95 -2.95 -2.29 -26.57
N LEU A 96 -3.98 -2.31 -25.71
CA LEU A 96 -3.81 -2.41 -24.26
C LEU A 96 -3.09 -3.69 -23.84
N TRP A 97 -3.16 -4.77 -24.63
CA TRP A 97 -2.43 -6.01 -24.36
C TRP A 97 -0.90 -5.82 -24.37
N VAL A 98 -0.38 -4.75 -24.99
CA VAL A 98 1.05 -4.40 -24.97
C VAL A 98 1.54 -4.17 -23.54
N GLN A 99 0.73 -3.53 -22.70
CA GLN A 99 1.07 -3.24 -21.30
C GLN A 99 1.24 -4.49 -20.46
N THR A 100 0.65 -5.60 -20.86
CA THR A 100 0.75 -6.86 -20.12
C THR A 100 2.00 -7.64 -20.51
N GLN A 101 2.83 -7.10 -21.42
CA GLN A 101 3.98 -7.81 -21.96
C GLN A 101 5.27 -7.57 -21.16
N VAL A 102 5.92 -8.66 -20.77
CA VAL A 102 7.25 -8.71 -20.13
C VAL A 102 8.14 -9.76 -20.79
N LEU A 103 9.43 -9.43 -20.92
CA LEU A 103 10.46 -10.32 -21.46
C LEU A 103 11.58 -10.53 -20.44
N HIS A 104 11.85 -11.78 -20.09
CA HIS A 104 13.01 -12.17 -19.28
C HIS A 104 14.23 -12.41 -20.19
N PRO A 105 15.44 -11.98 -19.81
CA PRO A 105 16.62 -12.01 -20.69
C PRO A 105 17.12 -13.43 -21.03
N ALA A 106 16.82 -14.41 -20.18
CA ALA A 106 17.38 -15.77 -20.29
C ALA A 106 16.38 -16.93 -20.09
N ASP A 107 15.11 -16.65 -19.79
CA ASP A 107 14.14 -17.70 -19.41
C ASP A 107 12.80 -17.39 -20.09
N MET A 108 12.49 -18.15 -21.13
CA MET A 108 11.28 -17.95 -21.91
C MET A 108 10.02 -18.17 -21.07
N ALA A 109 10.05 -19.08 -20.08
CA ALA A 109 8.90 -19.37 -19.24
C ALA A 109 8.53 -18.21 -18.30
N ARG A 110 9.41 -17.20 -18.16
CA ARG A 110 9.18 -15.96 -17.40
C ARG A 110 8.80 -14.78 -18.28
N SER A 111 8.58 -15.01 -19.57
CA SER A 111 8.16 -13.99 -20.53
C SER A 111 6.71 -14.24 -20.92
N THR A 112 5.91 -13.19 -21.07
CA THR A 112 4.47 -13.33 -21.40
C THR A 112 4.15 -13.63 -22.87
N PRO A 113 4.94 -13.20 -23.89
CA PRO A 113 4.56 -13.46 -25.26
C PRO A 113 4.49 -14.96 -25.57
N ASN A 114 3.62 -15.32 -26.51
CA ASN A 114 3.35 -16.72 -26.93
C ASN A 114 2.65 -17.61 -25.88
N HIS A 115 2.26 -17.05 -24.74
CA HIS A 115 1.48 -17.77 -23.73
C HIS A 115 0.00 -17.38 -23.77
N PRO A 116 -0.93 -18.31 -23.50
CA PRO A 116 -2.33 -17.97 -23.33
C PRO A 116 -2.52 -17.07 -22.10
N VAL A 117 -3.60 -16.27 -22.10
CA VAL A 117 -3.88 -15.28 -21.03
C VAL A 117 -3.75 -15.85 -19.61
N PRO A 118 -4.29 -17.05 -19.27
CA PRO A 118 -4.12 -17.60 -17.92
C PRO A 118 -2.65 -17.80 -17.52
N GLN A 119 -1.79 -18.21 -18.44
CA GLN A 119 -0.37 -18.37 -18.16
C GLN A 119 0.35 -17.03 -18.07
N GLN A 120 -0.07 -16.01 -18.83
CA GLN A 120 0.46 -14.65 -18.67
C GLN A 120 0.13 -14.08 -17.28
N VAL A 121 -1.08 -14.34 -16.75
CA VAL A 121 -1.48 -13.97 -15.39
C VAL A 121 -0.55 -14.60 -14.35
N GLU A 122 -0.26 -15.91 -14.46
CA GLU A 122 0.68 -16.58 -13.56
C GLU A 122 2.09 -15.99 -13.64
N ILE A 123 2.58 -15.71 -14.86
CA ILE A 123 3.91 -15.10 -15.06
C ILE A 123 4.00 -13.73 -14.38
N LEU A 124 2.99 -12.87 -14.57
CA LEU A 124 2.96 -11.55 -13.94
C LEU A 124 2.87 -11.64 -12.42
N ARG A 125 2.13 -12.63 -11.90
CA ARG A 125 2.05 -12.91 -10.45
C ARG A 125 3.40 -13.34 -9.89
N ASP A 126 4.09 -14.25 -10.57
CA ASP A 126 5.41 -14.71 -10.15
C ASP A 126 6.44 -13.57 -10.13
N TRP A 127 6.36 -12.67 -11.11
CA TRP A 127 7.17 -11.46 -11.11
C TRP A 127 6.86 -10.53 -9.94
N SER A 128 5.59 -10.25 -9.65
CA SER A 128 5.23 -9.39 -8.54
C SER A 128 5.71 -9.97 -7.20
N LEU A 129 5.54 -11.28 -7.00
CA LEU A 129 6.01 -11.97 -5.79
C LEU A 129 7.53 -11.88 -5.62
N ARG A 130 8.31 -12.08 -6.69
CA ARG A 130 9.78 -11.93 -6.63
C ARG A 130 10.19 -10.50 -6.32
N LEU A 131 9.59 -9.52 -7.00
CA LEU A 131 9.92 -8.11 -6.77
C LEU A 131 9.58 -7.68 -5.34
N ALA A 132 8.46 -8.15 -4.78
CA ALA A 132 8.14 -7.92 -3.37
C ALA A 132 9.19 -8.53 -2.43
N GLN A 133 9.64 -9.76 -2.69
CA GLN A 133 10.70 -10.42 -1.90
C GLN A 133 12.04 -9.69 -1.99
N GLU A 134 12.31 -9.02 -3.10
CA GLU A 134 13.51 -8.20 -3.31
C GLU A 134 13.41 -6.79 -2.71
N GLY A 135 12.28 -6.44 -2.09
CA GLY A 135 12.04 -5.10 -1.54
C GLY A 135 11.66 -4.04 -2.59
N GLU A 136 11.40 -4.47 -3.83
CA GLU A 136 11.04 -3.61 -4.96
C GLU A 136 9.52 -3.39 -5.03
N ALA A 137 8.93 -2.87 -3.95
CA ALA A 137 7.48 -2.80 -3.73
C ALA A 137 6.72 -2.05 -4.83
N LEU A 138 7.21 -0.89 -5.28
CA LEU A 138 6.59 -0.12 -6.37
C LEU A 138 6.58 -0.90 -7.69
N ARG A 139 7.62 -1.69 -7.97
CA ARG A 139 7.67 -2.52 -9.17
C ARG A 139 6.74 -3.72 -9.05
N SER A 140 6.64 -4.31 -7.85
CA SER A 140 5.64 -5.35 -7.59
C SER A 140 4.22 -4.84 -7.86
N ALA A 141 3.88 -3.64 -7.36
CA ALA A 141 2.59 -3.00 -7.62
C ALA A 141 2.31 -2.84 -9.12
N GLU A 142 3.32 -2.41 -9.90
CA GLU A 142 3.18 -2.29 -11.36
C GLU A 142 2.86 -3.63 -12.05
N PHE A 143 3.50 -4.72 -11.63
CA PHE A 143 3.19 -6.05 -12.16
C PHE A 143 1.79 -6.54 -11.77
N LEU A 144 1.32 -6.18 -10.57
CA LEU A 144 -0.05 -6.47 -10.14
C LEU A 144 -1.08 -5.68 -10.96
N GLU A 145 -0.81 -4.41 -11.28
CA GLU A 145 -1.68 -3.62 -12.17
C GLU A 145 -1.79 -4.25 -13.56
N ARG A 146 -0.65 -4.65 -14.16
CA ARG A 146 -0.61 -5.35 -15.45
C ARG A 146 -1.35 -6.68 -15.40
N LEU A 147 -1.23 -7.43 -14.30
CA LEU A 147 -2.00 -8.65 -14.08
C LEU A 147 -3.50 -8.36 -14.07
N LEU A 148 -3.92 -7.30 -13.36
CA LEU A 148 -5.33 -6.90 -13.27
C LEU A 148 -5.90 -6.40 -14.60
N MET A 149 -5.08 -6.03 -15.59
CA MET A 149 -5.57 -5.81 -16.95
C MET A 149 -6.05 -7.11 -17.61
N LEU A 150 -5.42 -8.25 -17.29
CA LEU A 150 -5.78 -9.57 -17.82
C LEU A 150 -6.84 -10.28 -16.97
N ALA A 151 -6.79 -10.08 -15.65
CA ALA A 151 -7.74 -10.66 -14.70
C ALA A 151 -8.24 -9.58 -13.71
N PRO A 152 -9.17 -8.70 -14.12
CA PRO A 152 -9.61 -7.55 -13.32
C PRO A 152 -10.21 -7.89 -11.95
N LYS A 153 -10.66 -9.14 -11.78
CA LYS A 153 -11.28 -9.65 -10.54
C LYS A 153 -10.37 -10.58 -9.76
N ASP A 154 -9.08 -10.64 -10.09
CA ASP A 154 -8.12 -11.44 -9.33
C ASP A 154 -7.97 -10.87 -7.92
N ARG A 155 -8.58 -11.56 -6.96
CA ARG A 155 -8.64 -11.14 -5.56
C ARG A 155 -7.27 -11.08 -4.92
N GLY A 156 -6.40 -12.05 -5.25
CA GLY A 156 -5.05 -12.09 -4.71
C GLY A 156 -4.23 -10.89 -5.18
N ALA A 157 -4.40 -10.49 -6.44
CA ALA A 157 -3.74 -9.32 -6.99
C ALA A 157 -4.30 -8.01 -6.44
N LEU A 158 -5.63 -7.87 -6.32
CA LEU A 158 -6.25 -6.70 -5.69
C LEU A 158 -5.79 -6.52 -4.24
N ALA A 159 -5.80 -7.59 -3.44
CA ALA A 159 -5.35 -7.56 -2.05
C ALA A 159 -3.88 -7.14 -1.94
N ARG A 160 -3.00 -7.76 -2.73
CA ARG A 160 -1.56 -7.45 -2.72
C ARG A 160 -1.26 -6.04 -3.24
N LEU A 161 -2.03 -5.54 -4.21
CA LEU A 161 -1.85 -4.19 -4.72
C LEU A 161 -2.24 -3.16 -3.65
N THR A 162 -3.38 -3.37 -2.97
CA THR A 162 -3.79 -2.48 -1.86
C THR A 162 -2.77 -2.48 -0.72
N GLU A 163 -2.20 -3.64 -0.39
CA GLU A 163 -1.15 -3.77 0.63
C GLU A 163 0.14 -3.04 0.20
N ALA A 164 0.60 -3.28 -1.03
CA ALA A 164 1.80 -2.63 -1.56
C ALA A 164 1.65 -1.10 -1.61
N LEU A 165 0.49 -0.58 -2.01
CA LEU A 165 0.23 0.86 -2.05
C LEU A 165 0.18 1.47 -0.65
N ARG A 166 -0.46 0.80 0.30
CA ARG A 166 -0.48 1.20 1.72
C ARG A 166 0.93 1.30 2.30
N ASP A 167 1.75 0.26 2.11
CA ASP A 167 3.09 0.19 2.67
C ASP A 167 4.05 1.23 2.04
N GLN A 168 3.71 1.75 0.85
CA GLN A 168 4.41 2.85 0.19
C GLN A 168 3.81 4.24 0.50
N GLY A 169 2.76 4.31 1.31
CA GLY A 169 2.07 5.57 1.64
C GLY A 169 1.27 6.17 0.48
N MET A 170 1.01 5.41 -0.58
CA MET A 170 0.20 5.80 -1.75
C MET A 170 -1.28 5.55 -1.45
N VAL A 171 -1.81 6.30 -0.48
CA VAL A 171 -3.13 6.05 0.12
C VAL A 171 -4.26 6.36 -0.86
N GLU A 172 -4.13 7.41 -1.67
CA GLU A 172 -5.13 7.78 -2.68
C GLU A 172 -5.29 6.70 -3.74
N GLU A 173 -4.18 6.16 -4.27
CA GLU A 173 -4.19 5.05 -5.22
C GLU A 173 -4.75 3.77 -4.59
N MET A 174 -4.40 3.49 -3.33
CA MET A 174 -4.96 2.37 -2.58
C MET A 174 -6.50 2.47 -2.49
N VAL A 175 -7.03 3.65 -2.17
CA VAL A 175 -8.47 3.91 -2.10
C VAL A 175 -9.11 3.69 -3.45
N ALA A 176 -8.54 4.21 -4.55
CA ALA A 176 -9.08 3.99 -5.89
C ALA A 176 -9.15 2.50 -6.28
N VAL A 177 -8.12 1.72 -5.94
CA VAL A 177 -8.11 0.27 -6.18
C VAL A 177 -9.17 -0.44 -5.31
N ALA A 178 -9.29 -0.06 -4.04
CA ALA A 178 -10.27 -0.63 -3.12
C ALA A 178 -11.71 -0.29 -3.51
N GLU A 179 -11.98 0.93 -3.99
CA GLU A 179 -13.28 1.36 -4.54
C GLU A 179 -13.66 0.52 -5.76
N ARG A 180 -12.72 0.31 -6.69
CA ARG A 180 -12.94 -0.56 -7.85
C ARG A 180 -13.25 -2.00 -7.41
N TRP A 181 -12.48 -2.55 -6.48
CA TRP A 181 -12.75 -3.88 -5.94
C TRP A 181 -14.12 -3.95 -5.28
N ARG A 182 -14.49 -2.94 -4.49
CA ARG A 182 -15.78 -2.85 -3.82
C ARG A 182 -16.95 -2.77 -4.80
N ALA A 183 -16.80 -2.03 -5.89
CA ALA A 183 -17.82 -1.94 -6.95
C ALA A 183 -18.07 -3.29 -7.63
N GLU A 184 -17.01 -4.07 -7.85
CA GLU A 184 -17.09 -5.39 -8.49
C GLU A 184 -17.55 -6.50 -7.53
N GLU A 185 -17.19 -6.41 -6.25
CA GLU A 185 -17.59 -7.35 -5.20
C GLU A 185 -18.18 -6.62 -3.96
N PRO A 186 -19.42 -6.08 -4.05
CA PRO A 186 -20.03 -5.31 -2.96
C PRO A 186 -20.30 -6.13 -1.70
N GLU A 187 -20.37 -7.45 -1.84
CA GLU A 187 -20.70 -8.34 -0.72
C GLU A 187 -19.47 -8.78 0.08
N ARG A 188 -18.26 -8.56 -0.45
CA ARG A 188 -17.02 -9.05 0.13
C ARG A 188 -16.55 -8.14 1.27
N ALA A 189 -16.33 -8.72 2.46
CA ALA A 189 -15.82 -7.98 3.61
C ALA A 189 -14.43 -7.39 3.35
N GLU A 190 -13.57 -8.14 2.65
CA GLU A 190 -12.19 -7.76 2.35
C GLU A 190 -12.08 -6.46 1.54
N SER A 191 -12.96 -6.26 0.54
CA SER A 191 -12.97 -5.02 -0.25
C SER A 191 -13.42 -3.82 0.59
N ALA A 192 -14.43 -3.98 1.45
CA ALA A 192 -14.82 -2.96 2.42
C ALA A 192 -13.72 -2.67 3.43
N LEU A 193 -13.00 -3.70 3.88
CA LEU A 193 -11.92 -3.54 4.85
C LEU A 193 -10.80 -2.69 4.27
N ARG A 194 -10.32 -3.02 3.06
CA ARG A 194 -9.29 -2.23 2.37
C ARG A 194 -9.74 -0.80 2.13
N LEU A 195 -10.99 -0.58 1.71
CA LEU A 195 -11.51 0.77 1.52
C LEU A 195 -11.57 1.54 2.84
N GLY A 196 -12.05 0.91 3.92
CA GLY A 196 -12.09 1.49 5.26
C GLY A 196 -10.69 1.87 5.78
N GLU A 197 -9.70 1.00 5.63
CA GLU A 197 -8.30 1.25 5.99
C GLU A 197 -7.74 2.48 5.25
N GLY A 198 -7.97 2.57 3.93
CA GLY A 198 -7.52 3.72 3.14
C GLY A 198 -8.24 5.01 3.52
N LEU A 199 -9.54 4.96 3.79
CA LEU A 199 -10.32 6.11 4.22
C LEU A 199 -9.89 6.63 5.59
N LEU A 200 -9.53 5.75 6.54
CA LEU A 200 -8.92 6.14 7.81
C LEU A 200 -7.63 6.93 7.58
N ALA A 201 -6.74 6.41 6.72
CA ALA A 201 -5.47 7.06 6.42
C ALA A 201 -5.64 8.43 5.73
N LEU A 202 -6.73 8.63 4.96
CA LEU A 202 -7.08 9.93 4.37
C LEU A 202 -7.83 10.90 5.32
N GLY A 203 -8.09 10.53 6.57
CA GLY A 203 -8.87 11.39 7.47
C GLY A 203 -10.39 11.32 7.27
N ARG A 204 -10.90 10.45 6.38
CA ARG A 204 -12.32 10.35 5.98
C ARG A 204 -13.08 9.41 6.93
N MET A 205 -13.13 9.79 8.21
CA MET A 205 -13.56 8.91 9.31
C MET A 205 -15.01 8.42 9.21
N ASP A 206 -15.96 9.28 8.83
CA ASP A 206 -17.38 8.88 8.67
C ASP A 206 -17.57 7.86 7.54
N GLU A 207 -16.81 7.99 6.45
CA GLU A 207 -16.87 7.06 5.33
C GLU A 207 -16.22 5.72 5.69
N ALA A 208 -15.08 5.75 6.39
CA ALA A 208 -14.43 4.56 6.94
C ALA A 208 -15.38 3.80 7.88
N ARG A 209 -16.03 4.51 8.81
CA ARG A 209 -17.04 3.95 9.72
C ARG A 209 -18.13 3.20 8.96
N THR A 210 -18.62 3.78 7.86
CA THR A 210 -19.66 3.16 7.02
C THR A 210 -19.18 1.83 6.43
N GLN A 211 -17.93 1.74 6.00
CA GLN A 211 -17.37 0.49 5.46
C GLN A 211 -17.24 -0.59 6.55
N PHE A 212 -16.70 -0.24 7.73
CA PHE A 212 -16.57 -1.22 8.81
C PHE A 212 -17.92 -1.66 9.37
N GLN A 213 -18.89 -0.76 9.47
CA GLN A 213 -20.26 -1.10 9.86
C GLN A 213 -20.88 -2.13 8.89
N ALA A 214 -20.65 -1.99 7.59
CA ALA A 214 -21.12 -2.95 6.59
C ALA A 214 -20.49 -4.34 6.75
N ILE A 215 -19.24 -4.42 7.22
CA ILE A 215 -18.58 -5.69 7.55
C ILE A 215 -19.23 -6.29 8.80
N LEU A 216 -19.34 -5.51 9.88
CA LEU A 216 -19.86 -5.97 11.17
C LEU A 216 -21.34 -6.37 11.12
N ALA A 217 -22.12 -5.78 10.21
CA ALA A 217 -23.50 -6.19 9.97
C ALA A 217 -23.61 -7.63 9.44
N LYS A 218 -22.57 -8.13 8.76
CA LYS A 218 -22.51 -9.50 8.21
C LYS A 218 -21.71 -10.45 9.10
N ASP A 219 -20.62 -9.95 9.67
CA ASP A 219 -19.75 -10.68 10.57
C ASP A 219 -19.48 -9.84 11.84
N PRO A 220 -20.29 -10.01 12.89
CA PRO A 220 -20.11 -9.32 14.17
C PRO A 220 -18.82 -9.72 14.93
N HIS A 221 -18.06 -10.71 14.46
CA HIS A 221 -16.81 -11.14 15.11
C HIS A 221 -15.57 -10.80 14.26
N HIS A 222 -15.70 -9.82 13.35
CA HIS A 222 -14.60 -9.42 12.49
C HIS A 222 -13.63 -8.45 13.21
N ALA A 223 -12.55 -8.99 13.77
CA ALA A 223 -11.59 -8.26 14.61
C ALA A 223 -11.06 -6.95 13.99
N LEU A 224 -10.63 -6.99 12.74
CA LEU A 224 -10.07 -5.81 12.05
C LEU A 224 -11.13 -4.73 11.77
N ALA A 225 -12.40 -5.11 11.64
CA ALA A 225 -13.47 -4.13 11.43
C ALA A 225 -13.85 -3.46 12.76
N HIS A 226 -13.82 -4.21 13.86
CA HIS A 226 -13.89 -3.64 15.21
C HIS A 226 -12.73 -2.67 15.49
N LEU A 227 -11.50 -3.04 15.14
CA LEU A 227 -10.35 -2.14 15.28
C LEU A 227 -10.55 -0.84 14.47
N GLY A 228 -10.94 -0.96 13.20
CA GLY A 228 -11.21 0.18 12.33
C GLY A 228 -12.36 1.06 12.81
N MET A 229 -13.43 0.47 13.36
CA MET A 229 -14.52 1.21 14.02
C MET A 229 -14.02 1.98 15.24
N GLY A 230 -13.21 1.36 16.09
CA GLY A 230 -12.62 2.02 17.25
C GLY A 230 -11.76 3.23 16.88
N GLN A 231 -10.94 3.09 15.83
CA GLN A 231 -10.15 4.20 15.29
C GLN A 231 -11.05 5.32 14.73
N ALA A 232 -12.03 4.97 13.89
CA ALA A 232 -12.96 5.95 13.31
C ALA A 232 -13.77 6.70 14.38
N LEU A 233 -14.32 5.99 15.36
CA LEU A 233 -15.10 6.58 16.46
C LEU A 233 -14.22 7.45 17.35
N GLY A 234 -13.02 6.98 17.69
CA GLY A 234 -12.07 7.74 18.50
C GLY A 234 -11.69 9.07 17.86
N ALA A 235 -11.51 9.08 16.54
CA ALA A 235 -11.24 10.29 15.76
C ALA A 235 -12.47 11.21 15.64
N LEU A 236 -13.68 10.66 15.54
CA LEU A 236 -14.94 11.42 15.50
C LEU A 236 -15.41 11.92 16.89
N GLY A 237 -14.71 11.57 17.96
CA GLY A 237 -15.10 11.90 19.34
C GLY A 237 -16.25 11.06 19.91
N GLY A 238 -16.58 9.94 19.27
CA GLY A 238 -17.47 8.92 19.84
C GLY A 238 -16.73 7.98 20.78
N ASP A 239 -17.45 7.02 21.39
CA ASP A 239 -16.84 6.01 22.26
C ASP A 239 -16.18 4.88 21.44
N PRO A 240 -14.84 4.75 21.46
CA PRO A 240 -14.15 3.69 20.72
C PRO A 240 -14.09 2.37 21.49
N PHE A 241 -14.32 2.36 22.82
CA PHE A 241 -13.93 1.24 23.68
C PHE A 241 -14.71 -0.05 23.40
N PRO A 242 -16.03 -0.06 23.16
CA PRO A 242 -16.75 -1.29 22.87
C PRO A 242 -16.17 -2.03 21.65
N HIS A 243 -15.77 -1.28 20.64
CA HIS A 243 -15.16 -1.84 19.44
C HIS A 243 -13.71 -2.24 19.67
N LEU A 244 -12.91 -1.45 20.40
CA LEU A 244 -11.54 -1.81 20.72
C LEU A 244 -11.44 -3.03 21.66
N ASP A 245 -12.36 -3.18 22.61
CA ASP A 245 -12.47 -4.36 23.47
C ASP A 245 -12.75 -5.61 22.65
N ALA A 246 -13.76 -5.54 21.77
CA ALA A 246 -14.08 -6.64 20.88
C ALA A 246 -12.89 -6.99 19.98
N ALA A 247 -12.21 -5.98 19.41
CA ALA A 247 -11.00 -6.20 18.62
C ALA A 247 -9.89 -6.87 19.43
N PHE A 248 -9.68 -6.45 20.67
CA PHE A 248 -8.63 -6.98 21.55
C PHE A 248 -8.91 -8.41 22.00
N GLU A 249 -10.18 -8.75 22.28
CA GLU A 249 -10.58 -10.12 22.60
C GLU A 249 -10.42 -11.05 21.39
N LEU A 250 -10.72 -10.57 20.18
CA LEU A 250 -10.64 -11.37 18.95
C LEU A 250 -9.21 -11.45 18.37
N LEU A 251 -8.41 -10.39 18.51
CA LEU A 251 -7.07 -10.25 17.96
C LEU A 251 -6.18 -9.42 18.89
N ARG A 252 -5.76 -10.04 20.00
CA ARG A 252 -5.02 -9.37 21.08
C ARG A 252 -3.75 -8.67 20.61
N GLU A 253 -2.80 -9.42 20.03
CA GLU A 253 -1.49 -8.87 19.65
C GLU A 253 -1.59 -7.87 18.50
N GLY A 254 -2.43 -8.17 17.49
CA GLY A 254 -2.65 -7.26 16.36
C GLY A 254 -3.31 -5.95 16.78
N THR A 255 -4.33 -6.01 17.65
CA THR A 255 -4.97 -4.81 18.21
C THR A 255 -4.00 -4.00 19.05
N ALA A 256 -3.19 -4.65 19.89
CA ALA A 256 -2.18 -3.96 20.69
C ALA A 256 -1.13 -3.25 19.80
N SER A 257 -0.65 -3.89 18.74
CA SER A 257 0.29 -3.26 17.80
C SER A 257 -0.35 -2.04 17.13
N ALA A 258 -1.56 -2.20 16.58
CA ALA A 258 -2.26 -1.12 15.90
C ALA A 258 -2.53 0.06 16.84
N LEU A 259 -2.95 -0.19 18.08
CA LEU A 259 -3.20 0.88 19.06
C LEU A 259 -1.93 1.67 19.40
N ARG A 260 -0.76 1.01 19.48
CA ARG A 260 0.51 1.72 19.70
C ARG A 260 0.87 2.62 18.52
N GLU A 261 0.58 2.18 17.31
CA GLU A 261 0.98 2.89 16.08
C GLU A 261 0.01 4.02 15.68
N THR A 262 -1.28 3.88 15.98
CA THR A 262 -2.31 4.67 15.27
C THR A 262 -3.34 5.36 16.18
N PHE A 263 -3.40 5.03 17.47
CA PHE A 263 -4.48 5.55 18.30
C PHE A 263 -4.24 7.02 18.66
N ASP A 264 -5.13 7.90 18.21
CA ASP A 264 -5.11 9.31 18.59
C ASP A 264 -5.78 9.51 19.96
N PHE A 265 -4.98 9.96 20.93
CA PHE A 265 -5.42 10.22 22.29
C PHE A 265 -6.05 11.61 22.45
N ARG A 266 -5.94 12.49 21.45
CA ARG A 266 -6.45 13.86 21.49
C ARG A 266 -7.97 13.89 21.46
N LEU A 267 -8.54 14.90 22.09
CA LEU A 267 -9.97 15.16 22.04
C LEU A 267 -10.23 16.32 21.10
N GLN A 268 -11.13 16.14 20.12
CA GLN A 268 -11.56 17.21 19.24
C GLN A 268 -12.21 18.37 20.01
N HIS A 269 -12.97 18.04 21.06
CA HIS A 269 -13.69 18.99 21.90
C HIS A 269 -13.29 18.79 23.37
N PRO A 270 -12.13 19.33 23.79
CA PRO A 270 -11.68 19.23 25.18
C PRO A 270 -12.65 19.99 26.12
N PRO A 271 -12.81 19.54 27.37
CA PRO A 271 -13.61 20.27 28.35
C PRO A 271 -13.10 21.70 28.57
N ALA A 272 -14.00 22.68 28.61
CA ALA A 272 -13.63 24.07 28.88
C ALA A 272 -13.11 24.23 30.32
N GLY A 273 -11.96 24.89 30.49
CA GLY A 273 -11.34 25.12 31.81
C GLY A 273 -10.63 23.90 32.39
N GLU A 274 -10.32 22.90 31.56
CA GLU A 274 -9.56 21.71 31.96
C GLU A 274 -8.15 22.03 32.48
N ARG A 275 -7.69 21.21 33.44
CA ARG A 275 -6.33 21.29 33.97
C ARG A 275 -5.32 20.80 32.94
N THR A 276 -4.19 21.49 32.91
CA THR A 276 -2.99 21.10 32.17
C THR A 276 -1.86 20.80 33.12
N TYR A 277 -1.03 19.82 32.76
CA TYR A 277 0.16 19.42 33.50
C TYR A 277 1.40 19.70 32.67
N GLU A 278 2.40 20.34 33.28
CA GLU A 278 3.75 20.44 32.72
C GLU A 278 4.44 19.06 32.71
N LEU A 279 5.35 18.81 31.75
CA LEU A 279 6.07 17.53 31.64
C LEU A 279 6.77 17.10 32.94
N GLU A 280 7.24 18.06 33.73
CA GLU A 280 7.95 17.81 34.99
C GLU A 280 7.09 17.12 36.06
N HIS A 281 5.75 17.25 35.96
CA HIS A 281 4.82 16.65 36.91
C HIS A 281 4.41 15.22 36.52
N LEU A 282 4.62 14.83 35.26
CA LEU A 282 4.20 13.53 34.75
C LEU A 282 4.83 12.31 35.45
N PRO A 283 6.12 12.30 35.83
CA PRO A 283 6.73 11.16 36.52
C PRO A 283 5.96 10.75 37.79
N ILE A 284 5.56 11.74 38.59
CA ILE A 284 4.81 11.51 39.84
C ILE A 284 3.38 11.05 39.54
N LEU A 285 2.71 11.70 38.57
CA LEU A 285 1.32 11.39 38.21
C LEU A 285 1.16 9.97 37.64
N LEU A 286 2.16 9.53 36.87
CA LEU A 286 2.17 8.26 36.15
C LEU A 286 2.88 7.13 36.92
N GLY A 287 3.62 7.46 37.99
CA GLY A 287 4.42 6.51 38.75
C GLY A 287 5.59 5.92 37.96
N VAL A 288 6.20 6.72 37.09
CA VAL A 288 7.32 6.34 36.22
C VAL A 288 8.51 7.27 36.41
N SER A 289 9.67 6.91 35.89
CA SER A 289 10.86 7.77 35.88
C SER A 289 10.76 8.90 34.85
N SER A 290 11.51 9.98 35.06
CA SER A 290 11.63 11.05 34.05
C SER A 290 12.18 10.53 32.72
N ALA A 291 13.00 9.48 32.72
CA ALA A 291 13.52 8.85 31.51
C ALA A 291 12.40 8.16 30.70
N GLU A 292 11.49 7.45 31.36
CA GLU A 292 10.34 6.82 30.70
C GLU A 292 9.40 7.86 30.08
N VAL A 293 9.17 8.99 30.75
CA VAL A 293 8.39 10.10 30.16
C VAL A 293 9.03 10.60 28.87
N GLN A 294 10.37 10.72 28.81
CA GLN A 294 11.07 11.11 27.59
C GLN A 294 10.95 10.07 26.48
N VAL A 295 10.97 8.77 26.82
CA VAL A 295 10.70 7.69 25.85
C VAL A 295 9.28 7.83 25.27
N PHE A 296 8.27 8.01 26.13
CA PHE A 296 6.88 8.17 25.69
C PHE A 296 6.67 9.40 24.80
N LEU A 297 7.41 10.49 25.04
CA LEU A 297 7.41 11.68 24.18
C LEU A 297 8.10 11.41 22.83
N GLY A 298 9.24 10.71 22.85
CA GLY A 298 10.02 10.39 21.64
C GLY A 298 9.29 9.43 20.69
N GLU A 299 8.49 8.51 21.24
CA GLU A 299 7.68 7.57 20.46
C GLU A 299 6.33 8.16 19.98
N GLY A 300 6.04 9.43 20.30
CA GLY A 300 4.80 10.10 19.89
C GLY A 300 3.54 9.62 20.62
N GLY A 301 3.70 8.87 21.71
CA GLY A 301 2.59 8.27 22.45
C GLY A 301 1.91 9.22 23.43
N LEU A 302 2.63 10.17 24.03
CA LEU A 302 2.04 11.13 24.99
C LEU A 302 1.28 12.27 24.26
N PRO A 303 0.05 12.62 24.68
CA PRO A 303 -0.73 13.70 24.07
C PRO A 303 -0.25 15.09 24.50
N ALA A 304 1.01 15.43 24.21
CA ALA A 304 1.53 16.76 24.46
C ALA A 304 0.87 17.79 23.53
N THR A 305 0.33 18.87 24.12
CA THR A 305 -0.14 20.04 23.38
C THR A 305 1.05 20.92 23.00
N GLY A 306 1.05 21.43 21.76
CA GLY A 306 2.23 22.01 21.10
C GLY A 306 2.94 23.15 21.84
N GLY A 307 4.20 23.40 21.48
CA GLY A 307 5.05 24.54 21.88
C GLY A 307 5.55 24.53 23.33
N ASP A 308 4.62 24.33 24.27
CA ASP A 308 4.79 24.67 25.68
C ASP A 308 5.17 23.46 26.54
N GLY A 309 4.99 22.24 26.02
CA GLY A 309 5.25 21.00 26.76
C GLY A 309 4.18 20.67 27.81
N THR A 310 2.95 21.15 27.64
CA THR A 310 1.86 20.81 28.55
C THR A 310 1.04 19.62 28.04
N VAL A 311 0.35 18.93 28.95
CA VAL A 311 -0.58 17.82 28.64
C VAL A 311 -1.91 18.08 29.34
N ARG A 312 -3.03 17.89 28.65
CA ARG A 312 -4.37 18.01 29.24
C ARG A 312 -4.71 16.81 30.12
N GLU A 313 -5.40 17.05 31.24
CA GLU A 313 -5.77 15.99 32.20
C GLU A 313 -6.60 14.87 31.55
N SER A 314 -7.62 15.18 30.74
CA SER A 314 -8.48 14.18 30.08
C SER A 314 -7.76 13.39 29.01
N GLU A 315 -6.93 14.02 28.19
CA GLU A 315 -6.13 13.34 27.17
C GLU A 315 -5.10 12.43 27.83
N LEU A 316 -4.46 12.88 28.92
CA LEU A 316 -3.55 12.06 29.71
C LEU A 316 -4.29 10.89 30.38
N ALA A 317 -5.46 11.12 30.96
CA ALA A 317 -6.28 10.06 31.58
C ALA A 317 -6.72 9.02 30.54
N ARG A 318 -7.17 9.47 29.36
CA ARG A 318 -7.53 8.60 28.23
C ARG A 318 -6.34 7.76 27.79
N TRP A 319 -5.17 8.40 27.66
CA TRP A 319 -3.93 7.71 27.34
C TRP A 319 -3.60 6.63 28.36
N VAL A 320 -3.52 6.96 29.65
CA VAL A 320 -3.25 5.99 30.74
C VAL A 320 -4.25 4.84 30.73
N GLY A 321 -5.54 5.14 30.54
CA GLY A 321 -6.59 4.14 30.46
C GLY A 321 -6.38 3.15 29.33
N VAL A 322 -6.06 3.62 28.12
CA VAL A 322 -5.77 2.76 26.96
C VAL A 322 -4.51 1.93 27.20
N GLN A 323 -3.43 2.54 27.70
CA GLN A 323 -2.17 1.83 27.98
C GLN A 323 -2.39 0.65 28.94
N ASN A 324 -3.11 0.89 30.03
CA ASN A 324 -3.37 -0.11 31.06
C ASN A 324 -4.41 -1.15 30.61
N ARG A 325 -5.51 -0.74 29.98
CA ARG A 325 -6.59 -1.63 29.54
C ARG A 325 -6.10 -2.68 28.55
N TYR A 326 -5.30 -2.26 27.57
CA TYR A 326 -4.80 -3.15 26.51
C TYR A 326 -3.36 -3.64 26.74
N ARG A 327 -2.77 -3.34 27.90
CA ARG A 327 -1.41 -3.73 28.28
C ARG A 327 -0.38 -3.38 27.21
N LEU A 328 -0.44 -2.13 26.74
CA LEU A 328 0.40 -1.65 25.66
C LEU A 328 1.84 -1.39 26.13
N LEU A 329 2.03 -1.14 27.43
CA LEU A 329 3.32 -0.97 28.09
C LEU A 329 3.73 -2.24 28.88
N PRO A 330 5.05 -2.47 29.10
CA PRO A 330 5.54 -3.61 29.88
C PRO A 330 5.06 -3.61 31.33
N VAL A 331 4.88 -2.41 31.91
CA VAL A 331 4.42 -2.19 33.27
C VAL A 331 3.23 -1.26 33.24
N GLY A 332 2.21 -1.54 34.05
CA GLY A 332 1.04 -0.68 34.18
C GLY A 332 1.40 0.66 34.83
N LEU A 333 0.81 1.73 34.33
CA LEU A 333 0.98 3.07 34.85
C LEU A 333 0.14 3.27 36.11
N SER A 334 0.67 4.04 37.05
CA SER A 334 -0.10 4.57 38.17
C SER A 334 -0.92 5.78 37.71
N TRP A 335 -2.06 6.04 38.34
CA TRP A 335 -2.84 7.25 38.10
C TRP A 335 -3.13 7.96 39.42
N ALA A 336 -2.39 9.05 39.67
CA ALA A 336 -2.49 9.83 40.91
C ALA A 336 -3.20 11.18 40.72
N ALA A 337 -3.74 11.47 39.54
CA ALA A 337 -4.45 12.71 39.27
C ALA A 337 -5.86 12.74 39.93
N PRO A 338 -6.45 13.92 40.15
CA PRO A 338 -7.72 14.07 40.87
C PRO A 338 -8.95 13.64 40.07
N THR A 339 -8.81 13.34 38.78
CA THR A 339 -9.86 12.70 37.98
C THR A 339 -10.29 11.39 38.67
N PRO A 340 -11.59 11.09 38.76
CA PRO A 340 -12.09 10.05 39.67
C PRO A 340 -11.39 8.70 39.49
N HIS A 341 -11.14 7.99 40.60
CA HIS A 341 -10.44 6.71 40.69
C HIS A 341 -11.03 5.54 39.88
N LYS A 342 -12.15 5.77 39.20
CA LYS A 342 -12.50 5.02 37.99
C LYS A 342 -12.16 5.95 36.84
N LEU A 343 -11.05 5.68 36.12
CA LEU A 343 -10.94 6.01 34.70
C LEU A 343 -12.34 5.80 34.15
N PRO A 344 -13.00 6.83 33.61
CA PRO A 344 -14.45 6.78 33.44
C PRO A 344 -14.83 5.43 32.84
N GLU A 345 -15.88 4.79 33.38
CA GLU A 345 -16.59 3.80 32.58
C GLU A 345 -17.13 4.61 31.40
N LEU A 346 -16.25 4.86 30.42
CA LEU A 346 -16.47 5.67 29.25
C LEU A 346 -17.43 4.83 28.42
N SER A 347 -18.70 5.13 28.64
CA SER A 347 -19.89 4.47 28.12
C SER A 347 -20.16 4.78 26.66
#